data_AF-A0A538HLW8-F1
#
_entry.id   AF-A0A538HLW8-F1
#
_cell.length_a   1.000
_cell.length_b   1.000
_cell.length_c   1.000
_cell.angle_alpha   90.00
_cell.angle_beta   90.00
_cell.angle_gamma   90.00
#
_symmetry.space_group_name_H-M   'P 1'
#
loop_
_entity.id
_entity.type
_entity.pdbx_description
1 polymer ?
#
loop_
_entity_poly.entity_id
_entity_poly.type
_entity_poly.pdbx_seq_one_letter_code
_entity_poly.pdbx_strand_id
1 'polypeptide(L)'
;MEGYDVITSDEHKLGHVVGTIGDNVVVEHGTLRKTKHAVPKAFVHVDDGEKVVRLTVSKELVEESPKVEDELDARAVAEHYGLAAGYEAPATLGDGELLPDDPAWTAEEDELRAGIPTAEQERLRTRRGDVTPESPGLLGERTPQRYEKP
;
A
#
# COMPACT_ATOMS: atom_id res chain seq x y z
N MET A 1 -10.28 -28.23 5.39
CA MET A 1 -9.90 -27.19 6.37
C MET A 1 -10.50 -27.45 7.75
N GLU A 2 -11.79 -27.76 7.89
CA GLU A 2 -12.33 -28.14 9.21
C GLU A 2 -11.53 -29.32 9.82
N GLY A 3 -11.22 -29.20 11.11
CA GLY A 3 -10.36 -30.13 11.84
C GLY A 3 -8.86 -29.95 11.61
N TYR A 4 -8.41 -28.97 10.81
CA TYR A 4 -6.98 -28.71 10.61
C TYR A 4 -6.39 -28.06 11.85
N ASP A 5 -5.14 -28.41 12.14
CA ASP A 5 -4.39 -27.80 13.24
C ASP A 5 -4.04 -26.36 12.92
N VAL A 6 -4.21 -25.45 13.86
CA VAL A 6 -3.88 -24.04 13.68
C VAL A 6 -2.54 -23.73 14.34
N ILE A 7 -1.60 -23.22 13.55
CA ILE A 7 -0.27 -22.74 13.97
C ILE A 7 -0.21 -21.23 13.76
N THR A 8 0.17 -20.48 14.77
CA THR A 8 0.28 -19.02 14.73
C THR A 8 1.65 -18.57 14.22
N SER A 9 1.83 -17.27 13.98
CA SER A 9 3.09 -16.73 13.43
C SER A 9 4.29 -16.92 14.35
N ASP A 10 4.02 -17.06 15.65
CA ASP A 10 4.99 -17.37 16.72
C ASP A 10 5.19 -18.88 16.92
N GLU A 11 4.83 -19.70 15.93
CA GLU A 11 5.01 -21.16 15.87
C GLU A 11 4.29 -21.93 17.00
N HIS A 12 3.33 -21.31 17.67
CA HIS A 12 2.51 -21.96 18.67
C HIS A 12 1.30 -22.66 18.05
N LYS A 13 1.02 -23.87 18.53
CA LYS A 13 -0.24 -24.56 18.22
C LYS A 13 -1.36 -23.94 19.04
N LEU A 14 -2.32 -23.31 18.37
CA LEU A 14 -3.45 -22.66 19.00
C LEU A 14 -4.59 -23.67 19.27
N GLY A 15 -4.88 -24.53 18.31
CA GLY A 15 -6.04 -25.42 18.37
C GLY A 15 -6.39 -25.98 17.00
N HIS A 16 -7.67 -26.02 16.67
CA HIS A 16 -8.14 -26.53 15.39
C HIS A 16 -9.28 -25.68 14.80
N VAL A 17 -9.42 -25.72 13.48
CA VAL A 17 -10.52 -25.05 12.77
C VAL A 17 -11.82 -25.81 13.01
N VAL A 18 -12.85 -25.12 13.48
CA VAL A 18 -14.20 -25.69 13.69
C VAL A 18 -15.20 -25.29 12.61
N GLY A 19 -14.86 -24.30 11.79
CA GLY A 19 -15.73 -23.88 10.69
C GLY A 19 -15.29 -22.57 10.07
N THR A 20 -16.15 -22.02 9.21
CA THR A 20 -15.97 -20.71 8.57
C THR A 20 -17.30 -19.97 8.58
N ILE A 21 -17.29 -18.69 8.96
CA ILE A 21 -18.46 -17.80 8.98
C ILE A 21 -18.12 -16.58 8.14
N GLY A 22 -18.75 -16.45 6.97
CA GLY A 22 -18.43 -15.40 6.00
C GLY A 22 -16.96 -15.43 5.58
N ASP A 23 -16.24 -14.35 5.83
CA ASP A 23 -14.81 -14.20 5.55
C ASP A 23 -13.90 -14.47 6.74
N ASN A 24 -14.44 -15.08 7.79
CA ASN A 24 -13.69 -15.44 8.99
C ASN A 24 -13.63 -16.96 9.17
N VAL A 25 -12.46 -17.48 9.51
CA VAL A 25 -12.25 -18.86 9.94
C VAL A 25 -12.41 -18.93 11.44
N VAL A 26 -13.22 -19.86 11.93
CA VAL A 26 -13.47 -20.03 13.36
C VAL A 26 -12.52 -21.09 13.90
N VAL A 27 -11.72 -20.71 14.88
CA VAL A 27 -10.73 -21.55 15.54
C VAL A 27 -11.17 -21.81 16.97
N GLU A 28 -11.18 -23.08 17.37
CA GLU A 28 -11.40 -23.45 18.77
C GLU A 28 -10.05 -23.57 19.50
N HIS A 29 -9.95 -22.84 20.60
CA HIS A 29 -8.80 -22.82 21.49
C HIS A 29 -9.18 -23.32 22.90
N GLY A 30 -8.19 -23.82 23.64
CA GLY A 30 -8.30 -24.20 25.05
C GLY A 30 -8.49 -25.70 25.30
N THR A 31 -8.04 -26.15 26.48
CA THR A 31 -8.10 -27.56 26.90
C THR A 31 -9.26 -27.84 27.85
N LEU A 32 -9.48 -26.97 28.85
CA LEU A 32 -10.52 -27.13 29.88
C LEU A 32 -11.78 -26.29 29.61
N ARG A 33 -11.59 -25.08 29.09
CA ARG A 33 -12.66 -24.21 28.62
C ARG A 33 -12.40 -23.93 27.15
N LYS A 34 -13.28 -24.44 26.30
CA LYS A 34 -13.23 -24.21 24.87
C LYS A 34 -13.76 -22.81 24.58
N THR A 35 -12.93 -21.98 23.97
CA THR A 35 -13.36 -20.68 23.42
C THR A 35 -13.19 -20.72 21.91
N LYS A 36 -14.13 -20.10 21.21
CA LYS A 36 -14.07 -19.96 19.75
C LYS A 36 -13.68 -18.54 19.41
N HIS A 37 -12.73 -18.40 18.52
CA HIS A 37 -12.23 -17.11 18.05
C HIS A 37 -12.34 -17.08 16.53
N ALA A 38 -12.73 -15.94 15.99
CA ALA A 38 -12.78 -15.73 14.56
C ALA A 38 -11.50 -15.06 14.08
N VAL A 39 -10.93 -15.60 13.01
CA VAL A 39 -9.73 -15.07 12.36
C VAL A 39 -10.07 -14.76 10.90
N PRO A 40 -9.85 -13.53 10.42
CA PRO A 40 -10.10 -13.19 9.02
C PRO A 40 -9.26 -14.04 8.07
N LYS A 41 -9.86 -14.51 6.96
CA LYS A 41 -9.19 -15.30 5.92
C LYS A 41 -7.94 -14.61 5.35
N ALA A 42 -7.88 -13.28 5.41
CA ALA A 42 -6.73 -12.49 5.00
C ALA A 42 -5.42 -12.89 5.73
N PHE A 43 -5.53 -13.42 6.94
CA PHE A 43 -4.39 -13.86 7.76
C PHE A 43 -4.18 -15.38 7.76
N VAL A 44 -4.95 -16.12 6.95
CA VAL A 44 -5.01 -17.58 6.96
C VAL A 44 -4.31 -18.15 5.73
N HIS A 45 -3.31 -19.00 5.96
CA HIS A 45 -2.68 -19.81 4.93
C HIS A 45 -2.95 -21.29 5.17
N VAL A 46 -3.40 -21.99 4.15
CA VAL A 46 -3.78 -23.41 4.24
C VAL A 46 -2.70 -24.26 3.64
N ASP A 47 -2.24 -25.25 4.39
CA ASP A 47 -1.42 -26.34 3.90
C ASP A 47 -2.25 -27.63 3.93
N ASP A 48 -2.78 -28.03 2.78
CA ASP A 48 -3.55 -29.26 2.65
C ASP A 48 -2.70 -30.54 2.72
N GLY A 49 -1.39 -30.44 2.46
CA GLY A 49 -0.47 -31.58 2.55
C GLY A 49 -0.22 -31.98 3.99
N GLU A 50 0.01 -30.99 4.85
CA GLU A 50 0.22 -31.19 6.30
C GLU A 50 -1.09 -31.21 7.10
N LYS A 51 -2.22 -30.81 6.49
CA LYS A 51 -3.52 -30.55 7.16
C LYS A 51 -3.40 -29.51 8.27
N VAL A 52 -2.66 -28.45 7.98
CA VAL A 52 -2.36 -27.36 8.92
C VAL A 52 -2.85 -26.04 8.34
N VAL A 53 -3.31 -25.16 9.22
CA VAL A 53 -3.58 -23.75 8.92
C VAL A 53 -2.52 -22.91 9.63
N ARG A 54 -1.77 -22.13 8.86
CA ARG A 54 -0.77 -21.19 9.37
C ARG A 54 -1.34 -19.79 9.38
N LEU A 55 -1.30 -19.13 10.54
CA LEU A 55 -1.73 -17.75 10.70
C LEU A 55 -0.53 -16.82 10.63
N THR A 56 -0.71 -15.65 10.04
CA THR A 56 0.28 -14.56 10.06
C THR A 56 0.19 -13.68 11.31
N VAL A 57 -0.72 -14.02 12.23
CA VAL A 57 -0.93 -13.34 13.51
C VAL A 57 -0.45 -14.20 14.68
N SER A 58 -0.06 -13.54 15.77
CA SER A 58 0.40 -14.19 17.00
C SER A 58 -0.75 -14.85 17.77
N LYS A 59 -0.41 -15.82 18.62
CA LYS A 59 -1.38 -16.46 19.51
C LYS A 59 -2.11 -15.47 20.42
N GLU A 60 -1.39 -14.55 21.04
CA GLU A 60 -1.95 -13.55 21.96
C GLU A 60 -3.02 -12.69 21.28
N LEU A 61 -2.75 -12.23 20.05
CA LEU A 61 -3.73 -11.44 19.28
C LEU A 61 -5.02 -12.21 19.01
N VAL A 62 -4.94 -13.52 18.79
CA VAL A 62 -6.13 -14.35 18.59
C VAL A 62 -6.89 -14.58 19.90
N GLU A 63 -6.20 -14.77 21.02
CA GLU A 63 -6.85 -14.97 22.34
C GLU A 63 -7.57 -13.71 22.85
N GLU A 64 -7.05 -12.53 22.52
CA GLU A 64 -7.67 -11.25 22.82
C GLU A 64 -8.85 -10.90 21.90
N SER A 65 -9.01 -11.64 20.79
CA SER A 65 -10.06 -11.36 19.83
C SER A 65 -11.47 -11.63 20.39
N PRO A 66 -12.51 -10.96 19.85
CA PRO A 66 -13.89 -11.20 20.23
C PRO A 66 -14.25 -12.69 20.16
N LYS A 67 -14.84 -13.20 21.24
CA LYS A 67 -15.27 -14.60 21.32
C LYS A 67 -16.52 -14.81 20.49
N VAL A 68 -16.59 -15.97 19.85
CA VAL A 68 -17.76 -16.42 19.07
C VAL A 68 -18.59 -17.35 19.95
N GLU A 69 -19.76 -16.89 20.39
CA GLU A 69 -20.72 -17.75 21.10
C GLU A 69 -21.80 -18.26 20.14
N ASP A 70 -22.81 -17.43 19.84
CA ASP A 70 -23.92 -17.78 18.95
C ASP A 70 -23.89 -17.01 17.62
N GLU A 71 -23.55 -15.71 17.68
CA GLU A 71 -23.44 -14.83 16.51
C GLU A 71 -22.04 -14.23 16.43
N LEU A 72 -21.55 -14.06 15.20
CA LEU A 72 -20.27 -13.43 14.93
C LEU A 72 -20.47 -11.95 14.63
N ASP A 73 -19.93 -11.08 15.48
CA ASP A 73 -19.77 -9.67 15.14
C ASP A 73 -18.55 -9.50 14.21
N ALA A 74 -18.82 -9.59 12.91
CA ALA A 74 -17.77 -9.47 11.88
C ALA A 74 -17.09 -8.10 11.91
N ARG A 75 -17.78 -7.04 12.35
CA ARG A 75 -17.22 -5.70 12.44
C ARG A 75 -16.25 -5.60 13.61
N ALA A 76 -16.63 -6.05 14.80
CA ALA A 76 -15.74 -6.07 15.95
C ALA A 76 -14.47 -6.91 15.69
N VAL A 77 -14.60 -8.02 14.96
CA VAL A 77 -13.44 -8.81 14.52
C VAL A 77 -12.58 -8.02 13.54
N ALA A 78 -13.17 -7.39 12.52
CA ALA A 78 -12.42 -6.60 11.56
C ALA A 78 -11.68 -5.42 12.25
N GLU A 79 -12.32 -4.73 13.18
CA GLU A 79 -11.71 -3.66 13.99
C GLU A 79 -10.54 -4.18 14.84
N HIS A 80 -10.70 -5.33 15.51
CA HIS A 80 -9.64 -5.94 16.32
C HIS A 80 -8.38 -6.27 15.51
N TYR A 81 -8.55 -6.78 14.29
CA TYR A 81 -7.43 -7.10 13.40
C TYR A 81 -6.98 -5.92 12.51
N GLY A 82 -7.53 -4.70 12.72
CA GLY A 82 -7.15 -3.50 11.97
C GLY A 82 -7.50 -3.55 10.47
N LEU A 83 -8.54 -4.31 10.10
CA LEU A 83 -8.98 -4.42 8.72
C LEU A 83 -9.90 -3.26 8.33
N ALA A 84 -9.76 -2.79 7.09
CA ALA A 84 -10.58 -1.70 6.53
C ALA A 84 -12.09 -1.97 6.64
N ALA A 85 -12.51 -3.24 6.60
CA ALA A 85 -13.92 -3.64 6.76
C ALA A 85 -14.53 -3.27 8.13
N GLY A 86 -13.70 -2.98 9.14
CA GLY A 86 -14.16 -2.51 10.45
C GLY A 86 -14.49 -1.02 10.48
N TYR A 87 -14.07 -0.26 9.46
CA TYR A 87 -14.16 1.19 9.44
C TYR A 87 -15.05 1.67 8.29
N GLU A 88 -15.68 2.83 8.48
CA GLU A 88 -16.37 3.50 7.40
C GLU A 88 -15.32 4.00 6.38
N ALA A 89 -15.57 3.74 5.09
CA ALA A 89 -14.69 4.21 4.05
C ALA A 89 -14.62 5.75 4.10
N PRO A 90 -13.42 6.35 4.01
CA PRO A 90 -13.31 7.80 3.97
C PRO A 90 -14.11 8.35 2.78
N ALA A 91 -14.67 9.54 2.94
CA ALA A 91 -15.49 10.18 1.91
C ALA A 91 -14.71 10.43 0.60
N THR A 92 -13.38 10.47 0.67
CA THR A 92 -12.48 10.57 -0.49
C THR A 92 -11.67 9.28 -0.61
N LEU A 93 -11.49 8.77 -1.83
CA LEU A 93 -10.68 7.57 -2.11
C LEU A 93 -9.16 7.84 -2.07
N GLY A 94 -8.73 8.88 -1.35
CA GLY A 94 -7.38 9.45 -1.48
C GLY A 94 -7.24 10.47 -2.62
N ASP A 95 -8.29 10.66 -3.43
CA ASP A 95 -8.39 11.70 -4.45
C ASP A 95 -8.74 13.06 -3.80
N GLY A 96 -7.83 13.60 -3.00
CA GLY A 96 -7.93 14.99 -2.57
C GLY A 96 -7.87 15.93 -3.77
N GLU A 97 -8.59 17.06 -3.71
CA GLU A 97 -8.35 18.14 -4.69
C GLU A 97 -6.95 18.72 -4.44
N LEU A 98 -6.06 18.58 -5.42
CA LEU A 98 -4.73 19.18 -5.36
C LEU A 98 -4.86 20.71 -5.41
N LEU A 99 -4.36 21.38 -4.37
CA LEU A 99 -4.27 22.85 -4.34
C LEU A 99 -3.11 23.33 -5.21
N PRO A 100 -3.12 24.57 -5.75
CA PRO A 100 -2.06 25.05 -6.64
C PRO A 100 -0.62 24.90 -6.10
N ASP A 101 -0.43 24.98 -4.79
CA ASP A 101 0.88 24.87 -4.11
C ASP A 101 1.16 23.45 -3.55
N ASP A 102 0.36 22.46 -3.94
CA ASP A 102 0.52 21.09 -3.46
C ASP A 102 1.80 20.44 -4.03
N PRO A 103 2.69 19.89 -3.20
CA PRO A 103 3.90 19.22 -3.67
C PRO A 103 3.64 17.96 -4.51
N ALA A 104 2.41 17.47 -4.58
CA ALA A 104 2.03 16.33 -5.41
C ALA A 104 1.93 16.68 -6.91
N TRP A 105 1.96 17.96 -7.30
CA TRP A 105 2.05 18.35 -8.71
C TRP A 105 3.39 17.92 -9.31
N THR A 106 3.33 17.39 -10.54
CA THR A 106 4.53 17.11 -11.32
C THR A 106 5.09 18.37 -11.95
N ALA A 107 6.40 18.38 -12.25
CA ALA A 107 7.04 19.50 -12.93
C ALA A 107 6.40 19.78 -14.29
N GLU A 108 6.04 18.74 -15.05
CA GLU A 108 5.36 18.91 -16.35
C GLU A 108 3.97 19.54 -16.21
N GLU A 109 3.21 19.25 -15.14
CA GLU A 109 1.90 19.86 -14.89
C GLU A 109 2.02 21.34 -14.52
N ASP A 110 3.03 21.71 -13.73
CA ASP A 110 3.35 23.10 -13.42
C ASP A 110 3.81 23.87 -14.67
N GLU A 111 4.63 23.26 -15.52
CA GLU A 111 5.04 23.81 -16.81
C GLU A 111 3.81 24.11 -17.68
N LEU A 112 2.90 23.15 -17.84
CA LEU A 112 1.66 23.32 -18.60
C LEU A 112 0.77 24.43 -18.03
N ARG A 113 0.62 24.51 -16.69
CA ARG A 113 -0.16 25.55 -16.02
C ARG A 113 0.44 26.95 -16.20
N ALA A 114 1.77 27.04 -16.15
CA ALA A 114 2.52 28.27 -16.37
C ALA A 114 2.57 28.68 -17.86
N GLY A 115 2.05 27.85 -18.77
CA GLY A 115 2.15 28.07 -20.22
C GLY A 115 3.57 27.89 -20.76
N ILE A 116 4.42 27.19 -20.02
CA ILE A 116 5.81 26.89 -20.39
C ILE A 116 5.81 25.55 -21.17
N PRO A 117 6.58 25.44 -22.26
CA PRO A 117 6.73 24.17 -22.96
C PRO A 117 7.30 23.10 -22.02
N THR A 118 6.71 21.90 -22.02
CA THR A 118 7.21 20.85 -21.14
C THR A 118 8.57 20.33 -21.58
N ALA A 119 9.33 19.74 -20.67
CA ALA A 119 10.60 19.10 -21.01
C ALA A 119 10.46 18.06 -22.14
N GLU A 120 9.34 17.33 -22.19
CA GLU A 120 9.05 16.41 -23.30
C GLU A 120 8.82 17.14 -24.62
N GLN A 121 8.05 18.23 -24.61
CA GLN A 121 7.79 19.05 -25.80
C GLN A 121 9.09 19.66 -26.35
N GLU A 122 10.00 20.09 -25.47
CA GLU A 122 11.30 20.63 -25.85
C GLU A 122 12.21 19.56 -26.48
N ARG A 123 12.23 18.35 -25.90
CA ARG A 123 12.93 17.18 -26.50
C ARG A 123 12.36 16.83 -27.87
N LEU A 124 11.04 16.87 -28.03
CA LEU A 124 10.36 16.59 -29.31
C LEU A 124 10.66 17.67 -30.36
N ARG A 125 10.67 18.96 -29.99
CA ARG A 125 11.07 20.06 -30.89
C ARG A 125 12.50 19.90 -31.38
N THR A 126 13.43 19.64 -30.45
CA THR A 126 14.84 19.39 -30.76
C THR A 126 15.00 18.20 -31.71
N ARG A 127 14.24 17.12 -31.50
CA ARG A 127 14.26 15.94 -32.38
C ARG A 127 13.67 16.22 -33.77
N ARG A 128 12.64 17.06 -33.87
CA ARG A 128 11.98 17.44 -35.13
C ARG A 128 12.78 18.48 -35.93
N GLY A 129 13.77 19.13 -35.31
CA GLY A 129 14.59 20.17 -35.94
C GLY A 129 13.97 21.57 -35.91
N ASP A 130 12.92 21.79 -35.09
CA ASP A 130 12.36 23.12 -34.83
C ASP A 130 13.24 23.83 -33.79
N VAL A 131 14.32 24.44 -34.27
CA VAL A 131 15.19 25.30 -33.47
C VAL A 131 14.86 26.74 -33.83
N THR A 132 14.10 27.45 -32.98
CA THR A 132 14.10 28.92 -33.01
C THR A 132 15.45 29.37 -32.46
N PRO A 133 16.30 30.05 -33.25
CA PRO A 133 17.62 30.46 -32.80
C PRO A 133 17.50 31.79 -32.07
N GLU A 134 16.95 31.80 -30.85
CA GLU A 134 17.07 32.97 -29.97
C GLU A 134 17.59 32.55 -28.60
N SER A 135 18.88 32.25 -28.59
CA SER A 135 19.72 32.41 -27.42
C SER A 135 20.80 33.42 -27.80
N PRO A 136 20.84 34.63 -27.21
CA PRO A 136 21.99 35.49 -27.34
C PRO A 136 23.14 34.79 -26.62
N GLY A 137 24.01 34.16 -27.41
CA GLY A 137 25.22 33.56 -26.90
C GLY A 137 26.04 34.60 -26.16
N LEU A 138 26.21 34.40 -24.86
CA LEU A 138 27.32 34.92 -24.07
C LEU A 138 28.62 34.28 -24.61
N LEU A 139 29.03 34.69 -25.81
CA LEU A 139 30.39 34.49 -26.31
C LEU A 139 31.06 35.85 -26.32
N GLY A 140 31.82 36.13 -25.26
CA GLY A 140 32.65 37.32 -25.18
C GLY A 140 33.58 37.39 -26.40
N GLU A 141 33.49 38.51 -27.11
CA GLU A 141 34.38 38.84 -28.22
C GLU A 141 35.83 38.88 -27.73
N ARG A 142 36.61 37.86 -28.04
CA ARG A 142 38.08 37.91 -27.88
C ARG A 142 38.63 38.66 -29.08
N THR A 143 38.82 39.97 -28.94
CA THR A 143 39.61 40.76 -29.90
C THR A 143 41.07 40.29 -29.84
N PRO A 144 41.68 39.80 -30.94
CA PRO A 144 43.09 39.46 -30.92
C PRO A 144 43.92 40.75 -30.98
N GLN A 145 44.51 41.15 -29.85
CA GLN A 145 45.55 42.19 -29.83
C GLN A 145 46.75 41.72 -30.66
N ARG A 146 46.97 42.35 -31.81
CA ARG A 146 48.24 42.27 -32.53
C ARG A 146 49.27 43.08 -31.76
N TYR A 147 50.32 42.43 -31.28
CA TYR A 147 51.55 43.07 -30.86
C TYR A 147 52.40 43.35 -32.10
N GLU A 148 52.60 44.62 -32.45
CA GLU A 148 53.75 45.06 -33.25
C GLU A 148 54.82 45.61 -32.31
N LYS A 149 56.02 45.02 -32.40
CA LYS A 149 57.23 45.45 -31.70
C LYS A 149 58.01 46.43 -32.61
N PRO A 150 58.55 47.54 -32.09
CA PRO A 150 59.69 48.21 -32.70
C PRO A 150 61.00 47.43 -32.44
#